data_AF-A0A6I7NWE3-F1
#
_entry.id   AF-A0A6I7NWE3-F1
#
_cell.length_a   1.000
_cell.length_b   1.000
_cell.length_c   1.000
_cell.angle_alpha   90.00
_cell.angle_beta   90.00
_cell.angle_gamma   90.00
#
_symmetry.space_group_name_H-M   'P 1'
#
loop_
_entity.id
_entity.type
_entity.pdbx_description
1 polymer ?
#
loop_
_entity_poly.entity_id
_entity_poly.type
_entity_poly.pdbx_seq_one_letter_code
_entity_poly.pdbx_strand_id
1 'polypeptide(L)'
;MNVEDFHFFATDILGSETNWVEGIARKLGVDATTVQGWLEEDRLPDWIERRLADLIIGRRERPELPDDAWIVGTSPTEPERRYLVHLHPPRFVARIVSGSEPRPAGARRHGQSWRIDDGRVLDDVVWIDPPPGNDTDRLMMRAVEVARNVGTDTGQRKT
;
A
#
# COMPACT_ATOMS: atom_id res chain seq x y z
N MET A 1 -1.09 -17.51 15.77
CA MET A 1 -0.04 -17.92 14.82
C MET A 1 0.51 -19.29 15.22
N ASN A 2 0.72 -20.21 14.27
CA ASN A 2 1.40 -21.49 14.53
C ASN A 2 2.92 -21.41 14.20
N VAL A 3 3.69 -22.46 14.49
CA VAL A 3 5.14 -22.49 14.22
C VAL A 3 5.48 -22.40 12.73
N GLU A 4 4.65 -22.96 11.85
CA GLU A 4 4.84 -22.91 10.40
C GLU A 4 4.73 -21.47 9.87
N ASP A 5 3.68 -20.75 10.28
CA ASP A 5 3.48 -19.33 10.00
C ASP A 5 4.66 -18.51 10.54
N PHE A 6 5.09 -18.78 11.77
CA PHE A 6 6.21 -18.09 12.39
C PHE A 6 7.50 -18.28 11.61
N HIS A 7 7.80 -19.52 11.18
CA HIS A 7 8.95 -19.82 10.33
C HIS A 7 8.86 -19.05 9.00
N PHE A 8 7.72 -19.11 8.32
CA PHE A 8 7.49 -18.40 7.06
C PHE A 8 7.73 -16.87 7.21
N PHE A 9 7.12 -16.25 8.23
CA PHE A 9 7.32 -14.82 8.46
C PHE A 9 8.75 -14.49 8.87
N ALA A 10 9.39 -15.33 9.67
CA ALA A 10 10.77 -15.10 10.09
C ALA A 10 11.74 -15.15 8.90
N THR A 11 11.58 -16.11 7.99
CA THR A 11 12.43 -16.21 6.78
C THR A 11 12.15 -15.07 5.80
N ASP A 12 10.90 -14.62 5.66
CA ASP A 12 10.54 -13.43 4.89
C ASP A 12 11.17 -12.15 5.50
N ILE A 13 11.03 -11.98 6.82
CA ILE A 13 11.64 -10.89 7.61
C ILE A 13 13.17 -10.95 7.62
N LEU A 14 13.79 -12.05 7.19
CA LEU A 14 15.25 -12.14 7.09
C LEU A 14 15.73 -12.13 5.64
N GLY A 15 14.90 -12.52 4.68
CA GLY A 15 15.29 -12.73 3.28
C GLY A 15 16.22 -13.93 3.10
N SER A 16 16.20 -14.88 4.05
CA SER A 16 17.09 -16.03 4.08
C SER A 16 16.50 -17.15 4.94
N GLU A 17 16.61 -18.39 4.45
CA GLU A 17 16.30 -19.60 5.22
C GLU A 17 17.50 -20.07 6.08
N THR A 18 18.71 -19.60 5.78
CA THR A 18 19.91 -20.01 6.52
C THR A 18 20.04 -19.18 7.80
N ASN A 19 20.30 -19.84 8.93
CA ASN A 19 20.48 -19.24 10.27
C ASN A 19 19.33 -18.34 10.71
N TRP A 20 18.10 -18.64 10.26
CA TRP A 20 16.94 -17.78 10.50
C TRP A 20 16.59 -17.66 11.99
N VAL A 21 16.79 -18.72 12.77
CA VAL A 21 16.56 -18.75 14.22
C VAL A 21 17.40 -17.69 14.93
N GLU A 22 18.70 -17.64 14.65
CA GLU A 22 19.59 -16.63 15.23
C GLU A 22 19.26 -15.22 14.74
N GLY A 23 18.88 -15.09 13.47
CA GLY A 23 18.50 -13.82 12.86
C GLY A 23 17.23 -13.23 13.48
N ILE A 24 16.20 -14.06 13.67
CA ILE A 24 14.92 -13.61 14.21
C ILE A 24 15.01 -13.37 15.70
N ALA A 25 15.73 -14.22 16.45
CA ALA A 25 16.01 -14.03 17.86
C ALA A 25 16.59 -12.64 18.14
N ARG A 26 17.61 -12.24 17.36
CA ARG A 26 18.23 -10.92 17.44
C ARG A 26 17.24 -9.77 17.18
N LYS A 27 16.36 -9.91 16.17
CA LYS A 27 15.33 -8.90 15.86
C LYS A 27 14.25 -8.80 16.93
N LEU A 28 13.89 -9.93 17.55
CA LEU A 28 12.91 -10.01 18.62
C LEU A 28 13.49 -9.57 19.97
N GLY A 29 14.82 -9.50 20.10
CA GLY A 29 15.50 -9.15 21.36
C GLY A 29 15.52 -10.30 22.36
N VAL A 30 15.58 -11.54 21.87
CA VAL A 30 15.64 -12.76 22.68
C VAL A 30 16.82 -13.63 22.22
N ASP A 31 17.15 -14.66 22.99
CA ASP A 31 18.21 -15.61 22.64
C ASP A 31 17.73 -16.67 21.63
N ALA A 32 18.64 -17.18 20.81
CA ALA A 32 18.34 -18.21 19.80
C ALA A 32 17.79 -19.50 20.44
N THR A 33 18.29 -19.87 21.62
CA THR A 33 17.81 -21.01 22.41
C THR A 33 16.36 -20.83 22.88
N THR A 34 15.94 -19.59 23.15
CA THR A 34 14.55 -19.28 23.49
C THR A 34 13.63 -19.54 22.31
N VAL A 35 14.04 -19.11 21.12
CA VAL A 35 13.28 -19.39 19.89
C VAL A 35 13.24 -20.89 19.61
N GLN A 36 14.36 -21.61 19.74
CA GLN A 36 14.40 -23.07 19.59
C GLN A 36 13.42 -23.78 20.53
N GLY A 37 13.38 -23.37 21.81
CA GLY A 37 12.43 -23.92 22.77
C GLY A 37 10.96 -23.76 22.33
N TRP A 38 10.59 -22.60 21.76
CA TRP A 38 9.23 -22.41 21.23
C TRP A 38 8.90 -23.34 20.06
N LEU A 39 9.89 -23.62 19.20
CA LEU A 39 9.71 -24.52 18.05
C LEU A 39 9.60 -25.98 18.50
N GLU A 40 10.41 -26.41 19.46
CA GLU A 40 10.39 -27.77 20.01
C GLU A 40 9.11 -28.06 20.80
N GLU A 41 8.61 -27.06 21.55
CA GLU A 41 7.37 -27.15 22.32
C GLU A 41 6.11 -26.92 21.48
N ASP A 42 6.25 -26.60 20.19
CA ASP A 42 5.19 -26.15 19.28
C ASP A 42 4.30 -25.05 19.92
N ARG A 43 4.93 -24.12 20.64
CA ARG A 43 4.25 -23.11 21.44
C ARG A 43 4.94 -21.76 21.35
N LEU A 44 4.28 -20.84 20.64
CA LEU A 44 4.72 -19.46 20.50
C LEU A 44 4.10 -18.59 21.61
N PRO A 45 4.84 -17.60 22.14
CA PRO A 45 4.26 -16.58 23.00
C PRO A 45 3.22 -15.72 22.29
N ASP A 46 2.15 -15.33 22.98
CA ASP A 46 1.04 -14.53 22.44
C ASP A 46 1.47 -13.17 21.87
N TRP A 47 2.60 -12.64 22.32
CA TRP A 47 3.11 -11.34 21.86
C TRP A 47 3.85 -11.41 20.51
N ILE A 48 4.19 -12.61 20.03
CA ILE A 48 5.03 -12.79 18.82
C ILE A 48 4.37 -12.21 17.58
N GLU A 49 3.08 -12.46 17.40
CA GLU A 49 2.35 -11.99 16.22
C GLU A 49 2.42 -10.47 16.07
N ARG A 50 2.24 -9.74 17.17
CA ARG A 50 2.37 -8.28 17.20
C ARG A 50 3.80 -7.85 16.89
N ARG A 51 4.79 -8.53 17.45
CA ARG A 51 6.20 -8.15 17.26
C ARG A 51 6.68 -8.41 15.83
N LEU A 52 6.23 -9.50 15.21
CA LEU A 52 6.49 -9.77 13.80
C LEU A 52 5.79 -8.73 12.91
N ALA A 53 4.54 -8.35 13.21
CA ALA A 53 3.86 -7.29 12.48
C ALA A 53 4.66 -5.97 12.53
N ASP A 54 5.16 -5.57 13.70
CA ASP A 54 6.02 -4.39 13.85
C ASP A 54 7.30 -4.50 13.00
N LEU A 55 7.93 -5.68 12.98
CA LEU A 55 9.13 -5.92 12.19
C LEU A 55 8.84 -5.88 10.69
N ILE A 56 7.74 -6.45 10.21
CA ILE A 56 7.33 -6.44 8.80
C ILE A 56 7.02 -5.01 8.35
N ILE A 57 6.25 -4.26 9.16
CA ILE A 57 5.92 -2.85 8.89
C ILE A 57 7.20 -1.99 8.91
N GLY A 58 8.14 -2.29 9.81
CA GLY A 58 9.43 -1.63 9.93
C GLY A 58 10.48 -2.03 8.89
N ARG A 59 10.34 -3.19 8.21
CA ARG A 59 11.31 -3.71 7.22
C ARG A 59 11.04 -3.33 5.78
N ARG A 60 10.00 -2.54 5.49
CA ARG A 60 10.06 -1.72 4.29
C ARG A 60 11.08 -0.61 4.56
N GLU A 61 12.36 -0.93 4.39
CA GLU A 61 13.24 -0.03 3.65
C GLU A 61 12.45 0.28 2.40
N ARG A 62 11.73 1.41 2.47
CA ARG A 62 10.92 1.86 1.37
C ARG A 62 11.93 1.98 0.24
N PRO A 63 11.70 1.40 -0.95
CA PRO A 63 12.38 1.95 -2.11
C PRO A 63 12.23 3.47 -1.97
N GLU A 64 13.34 4.21 -2.09
CA GLU A 64 13.29 5.65 -2.22
C GLU A 64 12.48 5.88 -3.51
N LEU A 65 11.16 5.91 -3.33
CA LEU A 65 10.25 6.40 -4.33
C LEU A 65 10.78 7.80 -4.64
N PRO A 66 10.75 8.24 -5.90
CA PRO A 66 11.05 9.63 -6.21
C PRO A 66 10.33 10.54 -5.21
N ASP A 67 10.91 11.69 -4.87
CA ASP A 67 10.27 12.70 -3.98
C ASP A 67 8.89 13.18 -4.51
N ASP A 68 8.50 12.69 -5.70
CA ASP A 68 7.16 12.79 -6.23
C ASP A 68 6.14 12.15 -5.27
N ALA A 69 5.40 13.02 -4.60
CA ALA A 69 4.29 12.64 -3.73
C ALA A 69 3.17 11.86 -4.46
N TRP A 70 3.14 11.88 -5.80
CA TRP A 70 2.02 11.42 -6.61
C TRP A 70 2.49 10.62 -7.83
N ILE A 71 1.82 9.50 -8.10
CA ILE A 71 1.95 8.75 -9.36
C ILE A 71 0.58 8.73 -10.03
N VAL A 72 0.55 9.02 -11.34
CA VAL A 72 -0.63 8.77 -12.17
C VAL A 72 -0.26 7.76 -13.25
N GLY A 73 -1.05 6.70 -13.34
CA GLY A 73 -0.78 5.58 -14.24
C GLY A 73 -2.05 5.05 -14.88
N THR A 74 -1.87 4.16 -15.85
CA THR A 74 -2.96 3.43 -16.51
C THR A 74 -2.87 1.95 -16.19
N SER A 75 -4.00 1.23 -16.24
CA SER A 75 -3.94 -0.23 -16.19
C SER A 75 -3.30 -0.78 -17.48
N PRO A 76 -2.40 -1.78 -17.40
CA PRO A 76 -1.84 -2.42 -18.58
C PRO A 76 -2.89 -3.22 -19.36
N THR A 77 -3.93 -3.73 -18.68
CA THR A 77 -5.00 -4.52 -19.31
C THR A 77 -6.18 -3.64 -19.76
N GLU A 78 -6.31 -2.44 -19.18
CA GLU A 78 -7.40 -1.50 -19.42
C GLU A 78 -6.82 -0.07 -19.51
N PRO A 79 -6.14 0.29 -20.62
CA PRO A 79 -5.40 1.55 -20.76
C PRO A 79 -6.25 2.82 -20.62
N GLU A 80 -7.56 2.70 -20.84
CA GLU A 80 -8.54 3.74 -20.61
C GLU A 80 -8.73 4.06 -19.11
N ARG A 81 -8.45 3.09 -18.22
CA ARG A 81 -8.53 3.28 -16.78
C ARG A 81 -7.30 3.97 -16.26
N ARG A 82 -7.51 5.14 -15.67
CA ARG A 82 -6.47 5.95 -15.03
C ARG A 82 -6.57 5.87 -13.51
N TYR A 83 -5.43 5.79 -12.86
CA TYR A 83 -5.30 5.71 -11.41
C TYR A 83 -4.35 6.78 -10.92
N LEU A 84 -4.66 7.35 -9.75
CA LEU A 84 -3.82 8.27 -9.02
C LEU A 84 -3.44 7.63 -7.68
N VAL A 85 -2.16 7.69 -7.35
CA VAL A 85 -1.58 7.10 -6.16
C VAL A 85 -0.86 8.20 -5.38
N HIS A 86 -1.19 8.35 -4.10
CA HIS A 86 -0.45 9.20 -3.17
C HIS A 86 0.54 8.34 -2.38
N LEU A 87 1.82 8.67 -2.45
CA LEU A 87 2.90 7.85 -1.89
C LEU A 87 3.32 8.26 -0.48
N HIS A 88 3.01 9.48 -0.05
CA HIS A 88 3.25 9.91 1.32
C HIS A 88 2.08 9.56 2.24
N PRO A 89 2.33 9.30 3.55
CA PRO A 89 1.26 9.15 4.50
C PRO A 89 0.36 10.40 4.58
N PRO A 90 -0.97 10.24 4.65
CA PRO A 90 -1.69 8.98 4.48
C PRO A 90 -1.76 8.56 3.00
N ARG A 91 -1.32 7.33 2.74
CA ARG A 91 -1.28 6.76 1.39
C ARG A 91 -2.66 6.29 0.96
N PHE A 92 -2.97 6.50 -0.31
CA PHE A 92 -4.20 6.01 -0.92
C PHE A 92 -4.04 5.82 -2.42
N VAL A 93 -4.97 5.05 -3.00
CA VAL A 93 -5.16 4.90 -4.43
C VAL A 93 -6.55 5.38 -4.78
N ALA A 94 -6.69 6.04 -5.91
CA ALA A 94 -7.94 6.54 -6.43
C ALA A 94 -8.04 6.32 -7.93
N ARG A 95 -9.25 6.16 -8.45
CA ARG A 95 -9.50 6.04 -9.89
C ARG A 95 -9.92 7.40 -10.45
N ILE A 96 -9.36 7.76 -11.60
CA ILE A 96 -9.81 8.90 -12.40
C ILE A 96 -10.81 8.37 -13.43
N VAL A 97 -12.08 8.68 -13.24
CA VAL A 97 -13.19 8.20 -14.08
C VAL A 97 -13.64 9.31 -15.00
N SER A 98 -13.77 9.00 -16.29
CA SER A 98 -14.38 9.92 -17.27
C SER A 98 -15.89 9.71 -17.32
N GLY A 99 -16.68 10.77 -17.49
CA GLY A 99 -18.15 10.72 -17.46
C GLY A 99 -18.78 9.85 -18.56
N SER A 100 -18.03 9.50 -19.59
CA SER A 100 -18.44 8.58 -20.66
C SER A 100 -18.12 7.11 -20.37
N GLU A 101 -17.42 6.80 -19.29
CA GLU A 101 -16.95 5.45 -19.01
C GLU A 101 -18.09 4.60 -18.42
N PRO A 102 -18.43 3.45 -19.02
CA PRO A 102 -19.49 2.59 -18.52
C PRO A 102 -19.07 2.04 -17.16
N ARG A 103 -19.86 2.36 -16.14
CA ARG A 103 -19.64 1.87 -14.78
C ARG A 103 -19.87 0.35 -14.75
N PRO A 104 -18.99 -0.44 -14.12
CA PRO A 104 -19.22 -1.88 -14.00
C PRO A 104 -20.56 -2.11 -13.29
N ALA A 105 -21.43 -2.94 -13.89
CA ALA A 105 -22.69 -3.31 -13.28
C ALA A 105 -22.42 -4.01 -11.94
N GLY A 106 -22.92 -3.45 -10.84
CA GLY A 106 -22.70 -3.97 -9.49
C GLY A 106 -21.56 -3.33 -8.70
N ALA A 107 -20.79 -2.39 -9.27
CA ALA A 107 -19.82 -1.62 -8.51
C ALA A 107 -20.54 -0.70 -7.50
N ARG A 108 -20.44 -1.03 -6.21
CA ARG A 108 -20.88 -0.14 -5.12
C ARG A 108 -19.93 1.07 -5.09
N ARG A 109 -20.46 2.29 -4.88
CA ARG A 109 -19.60 3.43 -4.53
C ARG A 109 -18.96 3.10 -3.19
N HIS A 110 -17.68 2.79 -3.20
CA HIS A 110 -16.91 2.69 -1.97
C HIS A 110 -16.40 4.10 -1.65
N GLY A 111 -17.22 4.87 -0.91
CA GLY A 111 -16.83 6.18 -0.40
C GLY A 111 -17.33 7.39 -1.19
N GLN A 112 -16.71 8.53 -0.88
CA GLN A 112 -16.99 9.84 -1.45
C GLN A 112 -16.28 9.98 -2.81
N SER A 113 -16.81 10.82 -3.70
CA SER A 113 -16.19 11.12 -5.00
C SER A 113 -15.88 12.62 -5.07
N TRP A 114 -14.79 13.00 -5.73
CA TRP A 114 -14.34 14.39 -5.85
C TRP A 114 -14.31 14.81 -7.31
N ARG A 115 -14.98 15.92 -7.65
CA ARG A 115 -15.04 16.42 -9.02
C ARG A 115 -13.68 17.00 -9.44
N ILE A 116 -13.16 16.55 -10.57
CA ILE A 116 -11.92 17.10 -11.16
C ILE A 116 -12.26 18.25 -12.10
N ASP A 117 -13.18 18.01 -13.04
CA ASP A 117 -13.76 18.97 -13.99
C ASP A 117 -15.16 18.48 -14.46
N ASP A 118 -15.71 19.10 -15.50
CA ASP A 118 -17.06 18.78 -16.01
C ASP A 118 -17.18 17.37 -16.60
N GLY A 119 -16.05 16.73 -16.94
CA GLY A 119 -16.01 15.41 -17.56
C GLY A 119 -15.34 14.33 -16.74
N ARG A 120 -14.70 14.67 -15.61
CA ARG A 120 -13.88 13.74 -14.83
C ARG A 120 -14.11 13.84 -13.33
N VAL A 121 -14.06 12.70 -12.66
CA VAL A 121 -14.14 12.59 -11.20
C VAL A 121 -13.04 11.67 -10.66
N LEU A 122 -12.60 11.97 -9.45
CA LEU A 122 -11.82 11.06 -8.62
C LEU A 122 -12.81 10.20 -7.84
N ASP A 123 -12.79 8.88 -8.05
CA ASP A 123 -13.70 7.93 -7.43
C ASP A 123 -12.94 6.70 -6.91
N ASP A 124 -13.64 5.80 -6.22
CA ASP A 124 -13.10 4.54 -5.71
C ASP A 124 -11.82 4.73 -4.86
N VAL A 125 -11.84 5.68 -3.93
CA VAL A 125 -10.69 5.96 -3.07
C VAL A 125 -10.50 4.84 -2.05
N VAL A 126 -9.34 4.19 -2.14
CA VAL A 126 -8.90 3.13 -1.24
C VAL A 126 -7.72 3.64 -0.42
N TRP A 127 -7.95 3.79 0.88
CA TRP A 127 -6.93 4.17 1.84
C TRP A 127 -6.02 2.98 2.18
N ILE A 128 -4.71 3.18 2.08
CA ILE A 128 -3.69 2.22 2.52
C ILE A 128 -3.34 2.47 3.99
N ASP A 129 -3.25 3.74 4.38
CA ASP A 129 -3.08 4.18 5.76
C ASP A 129 -4.41 4.74 6.30
N PRO A 130 -4.60 4.85 7.63
CA PRO A 130 -5.78 5.51 8.18
C PRO A 130 -6.00 6.90 7.56
N PRO A 131 -7.23 7.26 7.16
CA PRO A 131 -7.51 8.56 6.57
C PRO A 131 -7.16 9.68 7.57
N PRO A 132 -6.75 10.87 7.09
CA PRO A 132 -6.24 11.95 7.94
C PRO A 132 -7.32 12.66 8.77
N GLY A 133 -8.52 12.09 8.89
CA GLY A 133 -9.65 12.70 9.59
C GLY A 133 -10.01 14.04 8.97
N ASN A 134 -9.83 15.12 9.72
CA ASN A 134 -10.23 16.47 9.34
C ASN A 134 -9.47 17.04 8.12
N ASP A 135 -8.26 16.54 7.82
CA ASP A 135 -7.47 17.00 6.68
C ASP A 135 -7.80 16.26 5.36
N THR A 136 -8.79 15.38 5.38
CA THR A 136 -9.16 14.56 4.20
C THR A 136 -9.52 15.44 3.01
N ASP A 137 -10.40 16.43 3.19
CA ASP A 137 -10.82 17.31 2.10
C ASP A 137 -9.64 18.08 1.50
N ARG A 138 -8.72 18.57 2.34
CA ARG A 138 -7.52 19.28 1.87
C ARG A 138 -6.62 18.38 1.03
N LEU A 139 -6.41 17.14 1.47
CA LEU A 139 -5.60 16.17 0.71
C LEU A 139 -6.28 15.79 -0.61
N MET A 140 -7.60 15.59 -0.62
CA MET A 140 -8.36 15.25 -1.82
C MET A 140 -8.40 16.42 -2.82
N MET A 141 -8.45 17.66 -2.36
CA MET A 141 -8.35 18.83 -3.23
C MET A 141 -7.00 18.89 -3.95
N ARG A 142 -5.89 18.56 -3.27
CA ARG A 142 -4.57 18.44 -3.92
C ARG A 142 -4.54 17.29 -4.94
N ALA A 143 -5.16 16.15 -4.60
CA ALA A 143 -5.27 15.02 -5.52
C ALA A 143 -6.05 15.40 -6.80
N VAL A 144 -7.11 16.19 -6.67
CA VAL A 144 -7.88 16.74 -7.79
C VAL A 144 -7.00 17.65 -8.66
N GLU A 145 -6.18 18.52 -8.08
CA GLU A 145 -5.27 19.40 -8.83
C GLU A 145 -4.24 18.60 -9.63
N VAL A 146 -3.66 17.56 -9.02
CA VAL A 146 -2.73 16.64 -9.70
C VAL A 146 -3.44 15.93 -10.86
N ALA A 147 -4.61 15.34 -10.61
CA ALA A 147 -5.38 14.63 -11.64
C ALA A 147 -5.81 15.54 -12.81
N ARG A 148 -6.07 16.82 -12.53
CA ARG A 148 -6.40 17.80 -13.57
C ARG A 148 -5.26 17.98 -14.56
N ASN A 149 -4.03 18.07 -14.06
CA ASN A 149 -2.83 18.38 -14.84
C ASN A 149 -2.29 17.20 -15.68
N VAL A 150 -2.72 15.96 -15.39
CA VAL A 150 -2.31 14.77 -16.18
C VAL A 150 -3.13 14.57 -17.47
N GLY A 151 -4.14 15.42 -17.70
CA GLY A 151 -4.99 15.37 -18.91
C GLY A 151 -4.48 16.16 -20.12
N THR A 152 -3.47 17.02 -19.97
CA THR A 152 -3.09 18.00 -21.00
C THR A 152 -1.92 17.59 -21.90
N ASP A 153 -1.25 16.46 -21.62
CA ASP A 153 0.03 16.12 -22.27
C ASP A 153 -0.06 15.01 -23.34
N THR A 154 -1.26 14.58 -23.71
CA THR A 154 -1.46 13.58 -24.79
C THR A 154 -1.55 14.22 -26.18
N GLY A 155 -0.58 15.06 -26.56
CA GLY A 155 -0.50 15.51 -27.95
C GLY A 155 0.53 16.57 -28.28
N GLN A 156 1.78 16.17 -28.48
CA GLN A 156 2.56 16.50 -29.70
C GLN A 156 3.85 15.66 -29.75
N ARG A 157 3.75 14.37 -30.08
CA ARG A 157 4.83 13.72 -30.82
C ARG A 157 4.64 14.07 -32.29
N LYS A 158 5.27 15.17 -32.72
CA LYS A 158 5.46 15.47 -34.14
C LYS A 158 6.21 14.28 -34.75
N THR A 159 5.57 13.64 -35.73
CA THR A 159 6.22 12.74 -36.67
C THR A 159 6.93 13.57 -37.73
#